data_AF-A0A2E5B8F0-F1
#
_entry.id   AF-A0A2E5B8F0-F1
#
_cell.length_a   1.000
_cell.length_b   1.000
_cell.length_c   1.000
_cell.angle_alpha   90.00
_cell.angle_beta   90.00
_cell.angle_gamma   90.00
#
_symmetry.space_group_name_H-M   'P 1'
#
loop_
_entity.id
_entity.type
_entity.pdbx_description
1 polymer ?
#
loop_
_entity_poly.entity_id
_entity_poly.type
_entity_poly.pdbx_seq_one_letter_code
_entity_poly.pdbx_strand_id
1 'polypeptide(L)'
;MSTVIDLGKLRFLFRGDYANSTSYELNDVVTYGGNSYTYINQIAGAGTNPDNTSHWSLMSRGLTLRGEWDSATQYVPGDIINVSGVLYKCTATTTNNEPPNASYWEDFVEGFKYTGNWSSATAYKRNDIAIQNGVNYICILAHTNQDPPNGTYWNVFAEGFNDTGNWNSATAYQVNDLATLNGIIYKCKADNTNQEPPNATYWDLFSSGFNWTGAYDAATPYKINDIVTLSGIQYRCKQASTGNEPPNSTYFDIFVEGFNPTGAWDTSVNYKINDLVFVNGIQYKAKTNHQGVEPPDSTNWELFTESFSWKGDWDVGIAYKKNDLAKLNADVYLCKVAHTGSEPPNATNWTLFSAALYDRSNWANGTDYKKNDTVQHLGQTYRCFTTHTSTSSFLTDYTGSNYWVRISSGQFYRGGYSDSTAYFKNDLVTSGTAPNLNLYMNINDHTSNGSAITDATEVANWAVLISGQWTTTSTIVQQSFFYGVMN
;
A
#
# COMPACT_ATOMS: atom_id res chain seq x y z
N MET A 1 57.71 15.22 44.54
CA MET A 1 58.40 14.04 45.09
C MET A 1 57.36 12.96 45.28
N SER A 2 57.26 12.02 44.34
CA SER A 2 56.53 10.76 44.56
C SER A 2 57.43 9.90 45.44
N THR A 3 57.02 9.65 46.68
CA THR A 3 57.64 8.62 47.51
C THR A 3 57.20 7.28 46.93
N VAL A 4 58.10 6.64 46.19
CA VAL A 4 57.96 5.22 45.87
C VAL A 4 58.19 4.47 47.17
N ILE A 5 57.12 3.93 47.74
CA ILE A 5 57.20 2.96 48.84
C ILE A 5 57.47 1.61 48.20
N ASP A 6 58.67 1.07 48.42
CA ASP A 6 58.99 -0.33 48.11
C ASP A 6 58.33 -1.22 49.17
N LEU A 7 57.22 -1.87 48.80
CA LEU A 7 56.48 -2.81 49.66
C LEU A 7 57.07 -4.24 49.61
N GLY A 8 58.24 -4.43 48.98
CA GLY A 8 58.73 -5.75 48.61
C GLY A 8 57.80 -6.44 47.60
N LYS A 9 57.85 -7.78 47.52
CA LYS A 9 56.85 -8.55 46.78
C LYS A 9 55.56 -8.61 47.61
N LEU A 10 54.74 -7.55 47.56
CA LEU A 10 53.35 -7.64 48.03
C LEU A 10 52.65 -8.76 47.26
N ARG A 11 52.19 -9.79 47.97
CA ARG A 11 51.50 -10.94 47.38
C ARG A 11 50.19 -11.15 48.12
N PHE A 12 49.09 -10.98 47.40
CA PHE A 12 47.79 -11.47 47.83
C PHE A 12 47.64 -12.91 47.37
N LEU A 13 47.23 -13.79 48.27
CA LEU A 13 46.92 -15.18 47.95
C LEU A 13 45.42 -15.38 48.05
N PHE A 14 44.76 -15.62 46.92
CA PHE A 14 43.32 -15.90 46.93
C PHE A 14 43.06 -17.32 47.41
N ARG A 15 42.33 -17.45 48.53
CA ARG A 15 42.04 -18.71 49.23
C ARG A 15 40.66 -19.29 48.90
N GLY A 16 39.90 -18.64 48.01
CA GLY A 16 38.52 -19.00 47.72
C GLY A 16 37.54 -18.48 48.77
N ASP A 17 36.42 -19.18 48.96
CA ASP A 17 35.41 -18.81 49.95
C ASP A 17 35.93 -18.99 51.38
N TYR A 18 35.55 -18.08 52.27
CA TYR A 18 35.86 -18.20 53.69
C TYR A 18 35.26 -19.48 54.28
N ALA A 19 36.13 -20.32 54.82
CA ALA A 19 35.79 -21.48 55.65
C ALA A 19 36.24 -21.27 57.11
N ASN A 20 35.33 -21.52 58.05
CA ASN A 20 35.53 -21.29 59.49
C ASN A 20 36.66 -22.11 60.13
N SER A 21 36.94 -23.30 59.59
CA SER A 21 38.00 -24.20 60.09
C SER A 21 39.38 -23.92 59.47
N THR A 22 39.48 -23.02 58.49
CA THR A 22 40.74 -22.71 57.81
C THR A 22 41.47 -21.61 58.56
N SER A 23 42.78 -21.82 58.78
CA SER A 23 43.66 -20.78 59.31
C SER A 23 44.17 -19.90 58.17
N TYR A 24 43.98 -18.59 58.29
CA TYR A 24 44.43 -17.61 57.30
C TYR A 24 45.65 -16.85 57.80
N GLU A 25 46.52 -16.44 56.88
CA GLU A 25 47.73 -15.67 57.16
C GLU A 25 47.70 -14.29 56.50
N LEU A 26 48.60 -13.40 56.91
CA LEU A 26 48.63 -12.01 56.46
C LEU A 26 48.64 -11.92 54.92
N ASN A 27 47.71 -11.13 54.37
CA ASN A 27 47.44 -10.95 52.93
C ASN A 27 46.72 -12.10 52.20
N ASP A 28 46.25 -13.13 52.91
CA ASP A 28 45.26 -14.05 52.32
C ASP A 28 43.99 -13.28 51.96
N VAL A 29 43.41 -13.58 50.80
CA VAL A 29 42.15 -12.99 50.31
C VAL A 29 41.10 -14.06 50.23
N VAL A 30 39.94 -13.82 50.85
CA VAL A 30 38.77 -14.71 50.77
C VAL A 30 37.57 -13.99 50.19
N THR A 31 36.66 -14.74 49.58
CA THR A 31 35.28 -14.30 49.35
C THR A 31 34.42 -14.62 50.56
N TYR A 32 33.59 -13.67 50.98
CA TYR A 32 32.59 -13.87 52.03
C TYR A 32 31.35 -13.03 51.71
N GLY A 33 30.25 -13.71 51.42
CA GLY A 33 29.11 -13.07 50.75
C GLY A 33 29.47 -12.63 49.34
N GLY A 34 29.09 -11.40 48.98
CA GLY A 34 29.50 -10.77 47.72
C GLY A 34 30.88 -10.12 47.75
N ASN A 35 31.47 -9.94 48.94
CA ASN A 35 32.67 -9.12 49.10
C ASN A 35 33.94 -9.97 49.16
N SER A 36 35.07 -9.35 48.82
CA SER A 36 36.40 -9.92 49.05
C SER A 36 37.08 -9.20 50.21
N TYR A 37 37.70 -9.98 51.09
CA TYR A 37 38.37 -9.49 52.29
C TYR A 37 39.82 -9.97 52.32
N THR A 38 40.72 -9.10 52.76
CA THR A 38 42.13 -9.42 53.00
C THR A 38 42.35 -9.63 54.49
N TYR A 39 42.99 -10.73 54.88
CA TYR A 39 43.40 -10.97 56.26
C TYR A 39 44.54 -10.01 56.64
N ILE A 40 44.35 -9.23 57.70
CA ILE A 40 45.27 -8.15 58.12
C ILE A 40 45.96 -8.40 59.47
N ASN A 41 45.57 -9.45 60.20
CA ASN A 41 46.24 -9.77 61.45
C ASN A 41 47.63 -10.38 61.20
N GLN A 42 48.62 -10.02 62.03
CA GLN A 42 50.00 -10.53 61.88
C GLN A 42 50.13 -12.00 62.26
N ILE A 43 49.22 -12.50 63.11
CA ILE A 43 49.21 -13.89 63.58
C ILE A 43 48.14 -14.65 62.80
N ALA A 44 48.54 -15.79 62.23
CA ALA A 44 47.61 -16.66 61.54
C ALA A 44 46.57 -17.25 62.52
N GLY A 45 45.32 -17.35 62.09
CA GLY A 45 44.23 -17.85 62.93
C GLY A 45 43.02 -18.35 62.14
N ALA A 46 42.24 -19.22 62.78
CA ALA A 46 40.98 -19.75 62.26
C ALA A 46 39.79 -19.27 63.10
N GLY A 47 38.58 -19.37 62.55
CA GLY A 47 37.33 -19.12 63.28
C GLY A 47 36.89 -17.66 63.40
N THR A 48 37.55 -16.72 62.71
CA THR A 48 37.19 -15.30 62.74
C THR A 48 36.50 -14.89 61.44
N ASN A 49 35.24 -14.48 61.58
CA ASN A 49 34.41 -14.15 60.44
C ASN A 49 34.90 -12.86 59.72
N PRO A 50 34.82 -12.77 58.38
CA PRO A 50 35.32 -11.61 57.63
C PRO A 50 34.66 -10.25 57.89
N ASP A 51 33.59 -10.22 58.70
CA ASP A 51 33.00 -8.98 59.24
C ASP A 51 33.78 -8.39 60.44
N ASN A 52 34.73 -9.13 61.02
CA ASN A 52 35.60 -8.66 62.09
C ASN A 52 36.76 -7.79 61.55
N THR A 53 36.64 -6.48 61.71
CA THR A 53 37.60 -5.48 61.20
C THR A 53 38.97 -5.50 61.88
N SER A 54 39.15 -6.27 62.97
CA SER A 54 40.47 -6.47 63.58
C SER A 54 41.27 -7.59 62.91
N HIS A 55 40.60 -8.47 62.16
CA HIS A 55 41.21 -9.61 61.47
C HIS A 55 41.18 -9.45 59.95
N TRP A 56 40.18 -8.74 59.43
CA TRP A 56 39.92 -8.63 58.01
C TRP A 56 39.75 -7.16 57.60
N SER A 57 40.32 -6.79 56.47
CA SER A 57 40.06 -5.53 55.78
C SER A 57 39.27 -5.80 54.51
N LEU A 58 38.28 -4.97 54.21
CA LEU A 58 37.53 -5.04 52.95
C LEU A 58 38.46 -4.71 51.78
N MET A 59 38.63 -5.64 50.85
CA MET A 59 39.44 -5.45 49.64
C MET A 59 38.59 -4.87 48.51
N SER A 60 37.45 -5.48 48.24
CA SER A 60 36.51 -5.05 47.19
C SER A 60 35.09 -5.46 47.52
N ARG A 61 34.14 -4.58 47.17
CA ARG A 61 32.70 -4.90 47.26
C ARG A 61 32.28 -5.70 46.04
N GLY A 62 31.39 -6.67 46.22
CA GLY A 62 30.77 -7.42 45.14
C GLY A 62 29.39 -7.93 45.54
N LEU A 63 28.79 -8.78 44.69
CA LEU A 63 27.41 -9.26 44.83
C LEU A 63 27.34 -10.78 44.66
N THR A 64 26.52 -11.44 45.47
CA THR A 64 26.24 -12.88 45.34
C THR A 64 24.74 -13.11 45.24
N LEU A 65 24.25 -13.59 44.10
CA LEU A 65 22.85 -13.96 43.92
C LEU A 65 22.53 -15.25 44.69
N ARG A 66 21.60 -15.19 45.64
CA ARG A 66 21.14 -16.32 46.47
C ARG A 66 19.80 -16.90 46.02
N GLY A 67 19.10 -16.25 45.08
CA GLY A 67 17.78 -16.67 44.64
C GLY A 67 16.68 -16.23 45.61
N GLU A 68 15.63 -17.02 45.77
CA GLU A 68 14.52 -16.72 46.67
C GLU A 68 14.98 -16.68 48.15
N TRP A 69 14.34 -15.81 48.93
CA TRP A 69 14.57 -15.78 50.38
C TRP A 69 14.12 -17.08 51.06
N ASP A 70 14.93 -17.54 52.02
CA ASP A 70 14.71 -18.74 52.83
C ASP A 70 15.02 -18.41 54.30
N SER A 71 14.12 -18.78 55.20
CA SER A 71 14.20 -18.43 56.63
C SER A 71 15.33 -19.14 57.38
N ALA A 72 15.77 -20.32 56.90
CA ALA A 72 16.83 -21.12 57.51
C ALA A 72 18.23 -20.70 57.02
N THR A 73 18.31 -19.92 55.95
CA THR A 73 19.56 -19.48 55.35
C THR A 73 20.14 -18.27 56.10
N GLN A 74 21.44 -18.31 56.42
CA GLN A 74 22.17 -17.14 56.87
C GLN A 74 22.62 -16.32 55.66
N TYR A 75 22.28 -15.03 55.67
CA TYR A 75 22.68 -14.06 54.65
C TYR A 75 23.71 -13.10 55.22
N VAL A 76 24.63 -12.68 54.37
CA VAL A 76 25.78 -11.83 54.74
C VAL A 76 25.90 -10.65 53.78
N PRO A 77 26.60 -9.56 54.16
CA PRO A 77 26.66 -8.36 53.33
C PRO A 77 27.07 -8.63 51.87
N GLY A 78 26.29 -8.10 50.92
CA GLY A 78 26.48 -8.30 49.48
C GLY A 78 25.70 -9.47 48.88
N ASP A 79 25.05 -10.30 49.69
CA ASP A 79 24.08 -11.27 49.19
C ASP A 79 22.86 -10.55 48.60
N ILE A 80 22.37 -11.03 47.46
CA ILE A 80 21.16 -10.56 46.78
C ILE A 80 20.12 -11.68 46.81
N ILE A 81 18.92 -11.37 47.29
CA ILE A 81 17.77 -12.29 47.32
C ILE A 81 16.59 -11.71 46.55
N ASN A 82 15.67 -12.58 46.13
CA ASN A 82 14.37 -12.21 45.60
C ASN A 82 13.27 -12.41 46.66
N VAL A 83 12.44 -11.39 46.84
CA VAL A 83 11.16 -11.50 47.56
C VAL A 83 10.09 -10.82 46.72
N SER A 84 9.11 -11.59 46.26
CA SER A 84 7.98 -11.08 45.47
C SER A 84 8.40 -10.24 44.25
N GLY A 85 9.46 -10.67 43.57
CA GLY A 85 9.98 -10.03 42.37
C GLY A 85 10.87 -8.82 42.63
N VAL A 86 11.02 -8.40 43.89
CA VAL A 86 11.95 -7.34 44.31
C VAL A 86 13.27 -7.99 44.69
N LEU A 87 14.37 -7.45 44.17
CA LEU A 87 15.71 -7.86 44.61
C LEU A 87 16.17 -7.00 45.78
N TYR A 88 16.58 -7.64 46.86
CA TYR A 88 17.11 -6.99 48.06
C TYR A 88 18.58 -7.35 48.23
N LYS A 89 19.39 -6.36 48.64
CA LYS A 89 20.79 -6.58 49.04
C LYS A 89 20.92 -6.63 50.55
N CYS A 90 21.56 -7.67 51.05
CA CYS A 90 21.90 -7.81 52.45
C CYS A 90 23.00 -6.79 52.83
N THR A 91 22.79 -6.03 53.90
CA THR A 91 23.71 -5.01 54.41
C THR A 91 24.38 -5.40 55.72
N ALA A 92 23.82 -6.36 56.46
CA ALA A 92 24.35 -6.89 57.71
C ALA A 92 24.00 -8.38 57.87
N THR A 93 24.91 -9.17 58.46
CA THR A 93 24.71 -10.61 58.68
C THR A 93 23.40 -10.89 59.40
N THR A 94 22.55 -11.78 58.84
CA THR A 94 21.21 -12.05 59.35
C THR A 94 20.73 -13.47 59.06
N THR A 95 19.82 -13.98 59.89
CA THR A 95 19.09 -15.25 59.69
C THR A 95 17.64 -15.02 60.12
N ASN A 96 16.68 -15.56 59.35
CA ASN A 96 15.25 -15.45 59.66
C ASN A 96 14.72 -14.01 59.84
N ASN A 97 15.28 -13.03 59.13
CA ASN A 97 14.69 -11.69 59.00
C ASN A 97 14.38 -11.46 57.52
N GLU A 98 13.11 -11.51 57.14
CA GLU A 98 12.68 -11.23 55.76
C GLU A 98 12.77 -9.71 55.47
N PRO A 99 13.18 -9.30 54.25
CA PRO A 99 12.95 -7.93 53.78
C PRO A 99 11.48 -7.48 53.96
N PRO A 100 11.21 -6.17 54.13
CA PRO A 100 12.10 -5.02 53.91
C PRO A 100 12.69 -4.45 55.22
N ASN A 101 13.10 -5.29 56.17
CA ASN A 101 13.73 -4.80 57.40
C ASN A 101 15.04 -4.06 57.08
N ALA A 102 15.01 -2.72 57.16
CA ALA A 102 16.10 -1.82 56.81
C ALA A 102 17.40 -2.02 57.63
N SER A 103 17.34 -2.76 58.74
CA SER A 103 18.54 -3.10 59.52
C SER A 103 19.44 -4.11 58.80
N TYR A 104 18.86 -4.90 57.89
CA TYR A 104 19.54 -6.02 57.23
C TYR A 104 19.43 -5.96 55.70
N TRP A 105 18.45 -5.25 55.16
CA TRP A 105 18.11 -5.27 53.73
C TRP A 105 17.94 -3.86 53.18
N GLU A 106 18.48 -3.62 52.00
CA GLU A 106 18.15 -2.46 51.17
C GLU A 106 17.59 -2.90 49.82
N ASP A 107 16.69 -2.10 49.25
CA ASP A 107 16.19 -2.32 47.89
C ASP A 107 17.36 -2.25 46.91
N PHE A 108 17.53 -3.30 46.10
CA PHE A 108 18.56 -3.36 45.08
C PHE A 108 17.98 -3.10 43.69
N VAL A 109 16.87 -3.79 43.36
CA VAL A 109 16.12 -3.60 42.13
C VAL A 109 14.62 -3.73 42.46
N GLU A 110 13.84 -2.70 42.12
CA GLU A 110 12.38 -2.74 42.22
C GLU A 110 11.79 -3.79 41.28
N GLY A 111 10.66 -4.36 41.67
CA GLY A 111 9.97 -5.35 40.86
C GLY A 111 8.65 -5.80 41.47
N PHE A 112 8.05 -6.80 40.85
CA PHE A 112 6.75 -7.34 41.22
C PHE A 112 6.66 -8.82 40.85
N LYS A 113 5.73 -9.53 41.49
CA LYS A 113 5.50 -10.95 41.23
C LYS A 113 4.05 -11.18 40.82
N TYR A 114 3.85 -11.69 39.61
CA TYR A 114 2.52 -12.10 39.18
C TYR A 114 2.11 -13.42 39.84
N THR A 115 0.96 -13.42 40.49
CA THR A 115 0.43 -14.56 41.27
C THR A 115 -0.75 -15.26 40.60
N GLY A 116 -1.26 -14.72 39.48
CA GLY A 116 -2.44 -15.23 38.79
C GLY A 116 -3.74 -14.59 39.29
N ASN A 117 -4.84 -15.34 39.22
CA ASN A 117 -6.13 -14.88 39.73
C ASN A 117 -6.09 -14.74 41.26
N TRP A 118 -6.78 -13.73 41.78
CA TRP A 118 -6.93 -13.57 43.20
C TRP A 118 -7.64 -14.79 43.83
N SER A 119 -7.27 -15.06 45.06
CA SER A 119 -7.72 -16.20 45.85
C SER A 119 -7.63 -15.83 47.32
N SER A 120 -8.70 -16.11 48.06
CA SER A 120 -8.76 -15.90 49.51
C SER A 120 -7.77 -16.75 50.31
N ALA A 121 -7.30 -17.87 49.74
CA ALA A 121 -6.35 -18.79 50.37
C ALA A 121 -4.87 -18.39 50.18
N THR A 122 -4.57 -17.48 49.24
CA THR A 122 -3.20 -17.06 48.96
C THR A 122 -2.77 -15.97 49.94
N ALA A 123 -1.57 -16.11 50.50
CA ALA A 123 -0.93 -15.04 51.27
C ALA A 123 -0.17 -14.13 50.30
N TYR A 124 -0.62 -12.89 50.16
CA TYR A 124 0.00 -11.89 49.28
C TYR A 124 0.98 -11.04 50.08
N LYS A 125 2.15 -10.81 49.49
CA LYS A 125 3.17 -9.89 49.99
C LYS A 125 3.13 -8.59 49.19
N ARG A 126 3.77 -7.55 49.71
CA ARG A 126 3.91 -6.28 48.99
C ARG A 126 4.53 -6.55 47.61
N ASN A 127 3.99 -5.89 46.59
CA ASN A 127 4.34 -6.02 45.16
C ASN A 127 3.94 -7.33 44.48
N ASP A 128 3.19 -8.21 45.15
CA ASP A 128 2.47 -9.27 44.44
C ASP A 128 1.37 -8.65 43.58
N ILE A 129 1.19 -9.17 42.37
CA ILE A 129 0.13 -8.80 41.43
C ILE A 129 -0.86 -9.95 41.34
N ALA A 130 -2.15 -9.66 41.55
CA ALA A 130 -3.24 -10.61 41.36
C ALA A 130 -4.31 -10.02 40.44
N ILE A 131 -5.00 -10.86 39.67
CA ILE A 131 -6.11 -10.45 38.81
C ILE A 131 -7.44 -10.73 39.51
N GLN A 132 -8.29 -9.70 39.60
CA GLN A 132 -9.68 -9.84 40.01
C GLN A 132 -10.57 -9.09 39.01
N ASN A 133 -11.60 -9.75 38.49
CA ASN A 133 -12.53 -9.17 37.52
C ASN A 133 -11.82 -8.49 36.32
N GLY A 134 -10.76 -9.10 35.81
CA GLY A 134 -9.99 -8.61 34.66
C GLY A 134 -9.02 -7.46 34.94
N VAL A 135 -9.02 -6.90 36.16
CA VAL A 135 -8.11 -5.83 36.58
C VAL A 135 -6.92 -6.43 37.32
N ASN A 136 -5.72 -5.95 37.02
CA ASN A 136 -4.51 -6.34 37.72
C ASN A 136 -4.31 -5.41 38.92
N TYR A 137 -4.27 -5.99 40.12
CA TYR A 137 -4.04 -5.26 41.37
C TYR A 137 -2.67 -5.60 41.93
N ILE A 138 -1.94 -4.58 42.39
CA ILE A 138 -0.68 -4.73 43.12
C ILE A 138 -0.93 -4.59 44.61
N CYS A 139 -0.44 -5.56 45.38
CA CYS A 139 -0.55 -5.59 46.83
C CYS A 139 0.39 -4.55 47.46
N ILE A 140 -0.15 -3.67 48.31
CA ILE A 140 0.62 -2.62 48.99
C ILE A 140 0.96 -2.98 50.45
N LEU A 141 0.19 -3.88 51.05
CA LEU A 141 0.37 -4.36 52.43
C LEU A 141 0.12 -5.87 52.51
N ALA A 142 1.07 -6.61 53.07
CA ALA A 142 0.99 -8.06 53.17
C ALA A 142 -0.24 -8.53 53.97
N HIS A 143 -0.95 -9.53 53.44
CA HIS A 143 -2.20 -10.02 54.02
C HIS A 143 -2.59 -11.40 53.48
N THR A 144 -3.67 -11.94 54.03
CA THR A 144 -4.41 -13.10 53.48
C THR A 144 -5.89 -12.75 53.49
N ASN A 145 -6.64 -13.20 52.49
CA ASN A 145 -8.09 -13.04 52.42
C ASN A 145 -8.58 -11.57 52.51
N GLN A 146 -7.94 -10.64 51.78
CA GLN A 146 -8.46 -9.29 51.56
C GLN A 146 -8.72 -9.13 50.07
N ASP A 147 -9.97 -8.92 49.71
CA ASP A 147 -10.42 -8.86 48.32
C ASP A 147 -10.12 -7.47 47.71
N PRO A 148 -9.52 -7.39 46.50
CA PRO A 148 -9.51 -6.16 45.72
C PRO A 148 -10.94 -5.68 45.44
N PRO A 149 -11.20 -4.36 45.42
CA PRO A 149 -10.25 -3.24 45.35
C PRO A 149 -10.03 -2.55 46.70
N ASN A 150 -10.00 -3.27 47.84
CA ASN A 150 -9.76 -2.63 49.13
C ASN A 150 -8.42 -1.85 49.14
N GLY A 151 -8.51 -0.52 49.08
CA GLY A 151 -7.38 0.41 48.95
C GLY A 151 -6.39 0.41 50.13
N THR A 152 -6.67 -0.33 51.21
CA THR A 152 -5.70 -0.57 52.30
C THR A 152 -4.66 -1.62 51.91
N TYR A 153 -5.05 -2.57 51.05
CA TYR A 153 -4.25 -3.74 50.71
C TYR A 153 -3.87 -3.80 49.23
N TRP A 154 -4.64 -3.14 48.36
CA TRP A 154 -4.50 -3.23 46.90
C TRP A 154 -4.57 -1.86 46.23
N ASN A 155 -3.69 -1.64 45.25
CA ASN A 155 -3.83 -0.57 44.25
C ASN A 155 -4.06 -1.19 42.87
N VAL A 156 -4.72 -0.47 41.96
CA VAL A 156 -4.75 -0.87 40.55
C VAL A 156 -3.33 -0.75 39.98
N PHE A 157 -2.81 -1.86 39.47
CA PHE A 157 -1.54 -1.91 38.75
C PHE A 157 -1.73 -1.66 37.26
N ALA A 158 -2.72 -2.34 36.67
CA ALA A 158 -3.10 -2.15 35.28
C ALA A 158 -4.61 -2.43 35.12
N GLU A 159 -5.29 -1.51 34.45
CA GLU A 159 -6.68 -1.69 34.03
C GLU A 159 -6.80 -2.83 33.03
N GLY A 160 -7.96 -3.46 32.99
CA GLY A 160 -8.24 -4.57 32.08
C GLY A 160 -9.70 -5.00 32.14
N PHE A 161 -10.03 -6.06 31.40
CA PHE A 161 -11.38 -6.62 31.29
C PHE A 161 -11.30 -8.14 31.18
N ASN A 162 -12.38 -8.82 31.56
CA ASN A 162 -12.52 -10.26 31.32
C ASN A 162 -13.30 -10.48 30.02
N ASP A 163 -12.66 -10.96 28.95
CA ASP A 163 -13.40 -11.33 27.75
C ASP A 163 -14.05 -12.71 27.90
N THR A 164 -15.37 -12.74 27.89
CA THR A 164 -16.17 -13.97 28.00
C THR A 164 -16.63 -14.50 26.64
N GLY A 165 -16.28 -13.79 25.55
CA GLY A 165 -16.68 -14.13 24.19
C GLY A 165 -18.14 -13.80 23.90
N ASN A 166 -18.82 -14.66 23.14
CA ASN A 166 -20.21 -14.43 22.76
C ASN A 166 -21.14 -14.53 23.97
N TRP A 167 -22.15 -13.65 24.02
CA TRP A 167 -23.17 -13.68 25.06
C TRP A 167 -23.91 -15.02 25.07
N ASN A 168 -24.14 -15.56 26.27
CA ASN A 168 -24.84 -16.81 26.51
C ASN A 168 -25.71 -16.69 27.77
N SER A 169 -26.96 -17.14 27.68
CA SER A 169 -27.94 -17.05 28.77
C SER A 169 -27.57 -17.87 30.02
N ALA A 170 -26.74 -18.90 29.88
CA ALA A 170 -26.30 -19.77 30.98
C ALA A 170 -25.02 -19.26 31.68
N THR A 171 -24.32 -18.28 31.11
CA THR A 171 -23.11 -17.73 31.71
C THR A 171 -23.47 -16.78 32.85
N ALA A 172 -22.82 -16.96 34.01
CA ALA A 172 -22.88 -16.01 35.11
C ALA A 172 -21.83 -14.91 34.86
N TYR A 173 -22.27 -13.75 34.41
CA TYR A 173 -21.41 -12.61 34.13
C TYR A 173 -21.15 -11.83 35.40
N GLN A 174 -19.90 -11.43 35.58
CA GLN A 174 -19.44 -10.58 36.69
C GLN A 174 -19.17 -9.16 36.20
N VAL A 175 -19.16 -8.20 37.12
CA VAL A 175 -18.74 -6.83 36.81
C VAL A 175 -17.41 -6.86 36.05
N ASN A 176 -17.32 -6.04 35.00
CA ASN A 176 -16.15 -5.88 34.13
C ASN A 176 -15.91 -7.00 33.10
N ASP A 177 -16.81 -8.00 33.03
CA ASP A 177 -16.85 -8.93 31.91
C ASP A 177 -17.28 -8.23 30.61
N LEU A 178 -16.65 -8.61 29.50
CA LEU A 178 -17.05 -8.24 28.15
C LEU A 178 -17.79 -9.41 27.52
N ALA A 179 -18.97 -9.16 26.98
CA ALA A 179 -19.74 -10.12 26.20
C ALA A 179 -20.10 -9.53 24.83
N THR A 180 -19.95 -10.35 23.79
CA THR A 180 -20.26 -9.98 22.41
C THR A 180 -21.65 -10.45 22.04
N LEU A 181 -22.52 -9.53 21.60
CA LEU A 181 -23.86 -9.85 21.10
C LEU A 181 -24.09 -9.11 19.78
N ASN A 182 -24.31 -9.87 18.70
CA ASN A 182 -24.47 -9.36 17.33
C ASN A 182 -23.35 -8.39 16.92
N GLY A 183 -22.10 -8.77 17.16
CA GLY A 183 -20.93 -7.97 16.79
C GLY A 183 -20.73 -6.71 17.62
N ILE A 184 -21.59 -6.43 18.60
CA ILE A 184 -21.45 -5.35 19.57
C ILE A 184 -20.87 -5.93 20.85
N ILE A 185 -19.88 -5.24 21.44
CA ILE A 185 -19.29 -5.64 22.71
C ILE A 185 -19.93 -4.82 23.83
N TYR A 186 -20.41 -5.49 24.86
CA TYR A 186 -20.99 -4.90 26.04
C TYR A 186 -20.14 -5.23 27.26
N LYS A 187 -20.00 -4.26 28.16
CA LYS A 187 -19.36 -4.45 29.46
C LYS A 187 -20.43 -4.67 30.53
N CYS A 188 -20.32 -5.77 31.26
CA CYS A 188 -21.14 -6.06 32.41
C CYS A 188 -20.82 -5.07 33.53
N LYS A 189 -21.85 -4.44 34.09
CA LYS A 189 -21.73 -3.43 35.16
C LYS A 189 -22.30 -3.87 36.50
N ALA A 190 -23.05 -4.97 36.49
CA ALA A 190 -23.59 -5.60 37.68
C ALA A 190 -23.72 -7.11 37.41
N ASP A 191 -23.29 -7.92 38.39
CA ASP A 191 -23.34 -9.37 38.30
C ASP A 191 -24.73 -9.87 37.90
N ASN A 192 -24.79 -10.77 36.92
CA ASN A 192 -26.06 -11.27 36.41
C ASN A 192 -25.95 -12.64 35.75
N THR A 193 -27.10 -13.26 35.53
CA THR A 193 -27.26 -14.45 34.71
C THR A 193 -28.53 -14.29 33.89
N ASN A 194 -28.50 -14.69 32.62
CA ASN A 194 -29.63 -14.61 31.70
C ASN A 194 -30.24 -13.20 31.55
N GLN A 195 -29.40 -12.16 31.58
CA GLN A 195 -29.80 -10.79 31.21
C GLN A 195 -29.14 -10.45 29.88
N GLU A 196 -29.91 -10.41 28.79
CA GLU A 196 -29.38 -10.09 27.46
C GLU A 196 -29.05 -8.59 27.37
N PRO A 197 -27.86 -8.21 26.88
CA PRO A 197 -27.60 -6.84 26.43
C PRO A 197 -28.61 -6.42 25.35
N PRO A 198 -28.99 -5.13 25.24
CA PRO A 198 -28.42 -3.97 25.91
C PRO A 198 -29.19 -3.56 27.17
N ASN A 199 -29.68 -4.51 28.00
CA ASN A 199 -30.35 -4.16 29.25
C ASN A 199 -29.47 -3.24 30.11
N ALA A 200 -29.83 -1.96 30.14
CA ALA A 200 -29.04 -0.90 30.76
C ALA A 200 -28.99 -0.97 32.29
N THR A 201 -29.60 -1.98 32.93
CA THR A 201 -29.37 -2.27 34.35
C THR A 201 -28.06 -3.05 34.55
N TYR A 202 -27.71 -3.92 33.60
CA TYR A 202 -26.62 -4.90 33.73
C TYR A 202 -25.48 -4.68 32.74
N TRP A 203 -25.74 -3.97 31.63
CA TRP A 203 -24.79 -3.82 30.54
C TRP A 203 -24.63 -2.37 30.13
N ASP A 204 -23.37 -1.95 29.96
CA ASP A 204 -23.01 -0.72 29.27
C ASP A 204 -22.41 -1.06 27.90
N LEU A 205 -22.65 -0.21 26.90
CA LEU A 205 -22.00 -0.36 25.60
C LEU A 205 -20.49 -0.15 25.78
N PHE A 206 -19.69 -1.14 25.40
CA PHE A 206 -18.23 -1.05 25.46
C PHE A 206 -17.65 -0.63 24.12
N SER A 207 -18.05 -1.32 23.05
CA SER A 207 -17.64 -1.02 21.68
C SER A 207 -18.79 -1.27 20.73
N SER A 208 -19.12 -0.28 19.91
CA SER A 208 -20.06 -0.46 18.81
C SER A 208 -19.47 -1.40 17.77
N GLY A 209 -20.32 -2.22 17.18
CA GLY A 209 -19.95 -3.03 16.02
C GLY A 209 -21.17 -3.40 15.20
N PHE A 210 -20.94 -4.28 14.24
CA PHE A 210 -21.92 -4.65 13.23
C PHE A 210 -21.94 -6.17 13.06
N ASN A 211 -23.10 -6.71 12.72
CA ASN A 211 -23.26 -8.13 12.43
C ASN A 211 -23.78 -8.31 11.01
N TRP A 212 -22.98 -8.91 10.12
CA TRP A 212 -23.40 -9.12 8.75
C TRP A 212 -24.30 -10.35 8.64
N THR A 213 -25.56 -10.13 8.27
CA THR A 213 -26.58 -11.17 8.18
C THR A 213 -26.76 -11.72 6.76
N GLY A 214 -26.05 -11.17 5.77
CA GLY A 214 -26.12 -11.60 4.38
C GLY A 214 -27.21 -10.86 3.59
N ALA A 215 -27.90 -11.56 2.69
CA ALA A 215 -29.00 -10.99 1.90
C ALA A 215 -30.27 -10.83 2.74
N TYR A 216 -31.10 -9.84 2.39
CA TYR A 216 -32.37 -9.63 3.09
C TYR A 216 -33.35 -10.79 2.86
N ASP A 217 -33.80 -11.36 3.96
CA ASP A 217 -34.91 -12.29 4.10
C ASP A 217 -35.99 -11.70 5.03
N ALA A 218 -37.25 -11.74 4.60
CA ALA A 218 -38.38 -11.17 5.33
C ALA A 218 -38.76 -11.95 6.61
N ALA A 219 -38.45 -13.26 6.68
CA ALA A 219 -38.71 -14.10 7.84
C ALA A 219 -37.65 -13.95 8.94
N THR A 220 -36.48 -13.40 8.62
CA THR A 220 -35.37 -13.20 9.56
C THR A 220 -35.62 -12.00 10.48
N PRO A 221 -35.58 -12.18 11.81
CA PRO A 221 -35.57 -11.06 12.74
C PRO A 221 -34.19 -10.39 12.76
N TYR A 222 -34.11 -9.13 12.36
CA TYR A 222 -32.90 -8.32 12.42
C TYR A 222 -32.86 -7.53 13.72
N LYS A 223 -31.72 -7.56 14.41
CA LYS A 223 -31.43 -6.77 15.60
C LYS A 223 -30.72 -5.47 15.22
N ILE A 224 -30.64 -4.53 16.17
CA ILE A 224 -29.96 -3.25 15.94
C ILE A 224 -28.49 -3.49 15.54
N ASN A 225 -28.01 -2.71 14.56
CA ASN A 225 -26.71 -2.80 13.88
C ASN A 225 -26.43 -4.07 13.07
N ASP A 226 -27.42 -4.94 12.84
CA ASP A 226 -27.31 -5.94 11.79
C ASP A 226 -27.14 -5.25 10.42
N ILE A 227 -26.25 -5.78 9.60
CA ILE A 227 -26.00 -5.34 8.22
C ILE A 227 -26.57 -6.37 7.27
N VAL A 228 -27.52 -5.93 6.46
CA VAL A 228 -28.21 -6.77 5.47
C VAL A 228 -28.02 -6.19 4.08
N THR A 229 -27.94 -7.06 3.07
CA THR A 229 -27.74 -6.66 1.68
C THR A 229 -29.04 -6.83 0.90
N LEU A 230 -29.47 -5.78 0.20
CA LEU A 230 -30.60 -5.84 -0.73
C LEU A 230 -30.25 -5.03 -1.98
N SER A 231 -30.38 -5.64 -3.16
CA SER A 231 -30.10 -5.00 -4.44
C SER A 231 -28.73 -4.30 -4.49
N GLY A 232 -27.71 -4.97 -3.96
CA GLY A 232 -26.33 -4.50 -3.97
C GLY A 232 -26.02 -3.38 -2.96
N ILE A 233 -27.03 -2.89 -2.23
CA ILE A 233 -26.88 -1.90 -1.16
C ILE A 233 -26.82 -2.65 0.17
N GLN A 234 -25.91 -2.24 1.04
CA GLN A 234 -25.89 -2.72 2.42
C GLN A 234 -26.62 -1.72 3.32
N TYR A 235 -27.53 -2.25 4.12
CA TYR A 235 -28.34 -1.50 5.05
C TYR A 235 -28.02 -1.92 6.47
N ARG A 236 -27.93 -0.94 7.36
CA ARG A 236 -27.84 -1.17 8.80
C ARG A 236 -29.23 -1.07 9.41
N CYS A 237 -29.56 -2.05 10.24
CA CYS A 237 -30.78 -2.06 11.03
C CYS A 237 -30.65 -1.07 12.21
N LYS A 238 -31.47 -0.02 12.24
CA LYS A 238 -31.48 1.00 13.31
C LYS A 238 -32.37 0.63 14.50
N GLN A 239 -33.34 -0.23 14.25
CA GLN A 239 -34.30 -0.68 15.26
C GLN A 239 -34.69 -2.11 14.91
N ALA A 240 -34.79 -2.98 15.93
CA ALA A 240 -35.17 -4.37 15.74
C ALA A 240 -36.41 -4.50 14.83
N SER A 241 -36.31 -5.36 13.81
CA SER A 241 -37.28 -5.43 12.73
C SER A 241 -37.43 -6.84 12.19
N THR A 242 -38.64 -7.20 11.75
CA THR A 242 -38.94 -8.46 11.05
C THR A 242 -39.99 -8.16 9.99
N GLY A 243 -39.80 -8.67 8.77
CA GLY A 243 -40.75 -8.48 7.67
C GLY A 243 -40.80 -7.09 7.04
N ASN A 244 -39.96 -6.13 7.46
CA ASN A 244 -39.87 -4.81 6.82
C ASN A 244 -38.67 -4.77 5.85
N GLU A 245 -38.92 -4.66 4.54
CA GLU A 245 -37.86 -4.62 3.51
C GLU A 245 -37.15 -3.25 3.51
N PRO A 246 -35.80 -3.19 3.50
CA PRO A 246 -35.07 -1.97 3.17
C PRO A 246 -35.49 -1.42 1.79
N PRO A 247 -35.46 -0.09 1.52
CA PRO A 247 -34.92 1.00 2.32
C PRO A 247 -35.94 1.63 3.29
N ASN A 248 -36.78 0.85 3.97
CA ASN A 248 -37.69 1.38 4.99
C ASN A 248 -36.91 2.19 6.05
N SER A 249 -37.04 3.52 5.99
CA SER A 249 -36.22 4.46 6.77
C SER A 249 -36.52 4.47 8.26
N THR A 250 -37.61 3.85 8.71
CA THR A 250 -37.87 3.62 10.15
C THR A 250 -36.90 2.59 10.71
N TYR A 251 -36.69 1.49 9.99
CA TYR A 251 -35.94 0.33 10.48
C TYR A 251 -34.51 0.25 9.94
N PHE A 252 -34.24 0.81 8.76
CA PHE A 252 -32.95 0.69 8.08
C PHE A 252 -32.38 2.05 7.67
N ASP A 253 -31.07 2.20 7.73
CA ASP A 253 -30.32 3.23 7.02
C ASP A 253 -29.28 2.62 6.09
N ILE A 254 -28.83 3.38 5.10
CA ILE A 254 -27.79 2.94 4.19
C ILE A 254 -26.48 2.87 4.97
N PHE A 255 -25.86 1.71 4.97
CA PHE A 255 -24.53 1.50 5.52
C PHE A 255 -23.47 1.71 4.44
N VAL A 256 -23.65 1.06 3.28
CA VAL A 256 -22.79 1.19 2.10
C VAL A 256 -23.68 1.23 0.86
N GLU A 257 -23.48 2.26 0.03
CA GLU A 257 -24.11 2.32 -1.30
C GLU A 257 -23.50 1.28 -2.24
N GLY A 258 -24.32 0.76 -3.15
CA GLY A 258 -23.87 -0.18 -4.15
C GLY A 258 -24.89 -0.38 -5.26
N PHE A 259 -24.53 -1.25 -6.19
CA PHE A 259 -25.31 -1.56 -7.37
C PHE A 259 -25.44 -3.08 -7.52
N ASN A 260 -26.52 -3.53 -8.17
CA ASN A 260 -26.76 -4.95 -8.42
C ASN A 260 -26.83 -5.25 -9.92
N PRO A 261 -25.74 -5.75 -10.53
CA PRO A 261 -25.75 -6.15 -11.93
C PRO A 261 -26.68 -7.35 -12.15
N THR A 262 -27.76 -7.12 -12.87
CA THR A 262 -28.76 -8.15 -13.22
C THR A 262 -28.50 -8.79 -14.59
N GLY A 263 -27.57 -8.23 -15.37
CA GLY A 263 -27.25 -8.70 -16.71
C GLY A 263 -28.09 -8.03 -17.80
N ALA A 264 -28.42 -8.75 -18.86
CA ALA A 264 -29.27 -8.23 -19.94
C ALA A 264 -30.70 -7.98 -19.46
N TRP A 265 -31.39 -7.03 -20.08
CA TRP A 265 -32.78 -6.75 -19.73
C TRP A 265 -33.70 -7.93 -20.08
N ASP A 266 -34.62 -8.24 -19.17
CA ASP A 266 -35.62 -9.30 -19.28
C ASP A 266 -36.97 -8.82 -18.76
N THR A 267 -38.01 -9.01 -19.57
CA THR A 267 -39.39 -8.58 -19.26
C THR A 267 -39.97 -9.21 -17.99
N SER A 268 -39.49 -10.40 -17.62
CA SER A 268 -39.97 -11.17 -16.47
C SER A 268 -39.29 -10.80 -15.14
N VAL A 269 -38.19 -10.04 -15.17
CA VAL A 269 -37.43 -9.68 -13.97
C VAL A 269 -38.09 -8.49 -13.26
N ASN A 270 -38.32 -8.65 -11.95
CA ASN A 270 -38.71 -7.55 -11.07
C ASN A 270 -37.46 -6.75 -10.69
N TYR A 271 -37.21 -5.65 -11.38
CA TYR A 271 -36.10 -4.76 -11.10
C TYR A 271 -36.37 -3.94 -9.84
N LYS A 272 -35.38 -3.89 -8.97
CA LYS A 272 -35.36 -3.10 -7.74
C LYS A 272 -34.48 -1.87 -7.92
N ILE A 273 -34.67 -0.87 -7.08
CA ILE A 273 -33.83 0.35 -7.08
C ILE A 273 -32.33 -0.04 -7.05
N ASN A 274 -31.53 0.63 -7.88
CA ASN A 274 -30.09 0.40 -8.10
C ASN A 274 -29.69 -0.93 -8.79
N ASP A 275 -30.65 -1.70 -9.28
CA ASP A 275 -30.34 -2.77 -10.24
C ASP A 275 -29.76 -2.15 -11.53
N LEU A 276 -28.69 -2.76 -12.03
CA LEU A 276 -28.05 -2.41 -13.29
C LEU A 276 -28.41 -3.43 -14.35
N VAL A 277 -28.84 -2.93 -15.50
CA VAL A 277 -29.25 -3.76 -16.64
C VAL A 277 -28.55 -3.31 -17.92
N PHE A 278 -28.25 -4.24 -18.80
CA PHE A 278 -27.69 -3.98 -20.12
C PHE A 278 -28.76 -4.02 -21.20
N VAL A 279 -28.88 -2.93 -21.96
CA VAL A 279 -29.70 -2.84 -23.18
C VAL A 279 -28.84 -2.28 -24.30
N ASN A 280 -28.65 -3.05 -25.37
CA ASN A 280 -27.84 -2.65 -26.53
C ASN A 280 -26.41 -2.14 -26.16
N GLY A 281 -25.81 -2.71 -25.11
CA GLY A 281 -24.47 -2.33 -24.62
C GLY A 281 -24.45 -1.10 -23.70
N ILE A 282 -25.57 -0.41 -23.54
CA ILE A 282 -25.73 0.69 -22.57
C ILE A 282 -26.19 0.09 -21.24
N GLN A 283 -25.59 0.56 -20.14
CA GLN A 283 -26.09 0.20 -18.82
C GLN A 283 -27.08 1.24 -18.32
N TYR A 284 -28.20 0.77 -17.80
CA TYR A 284 -29.20 1.58 -17.13
C TYR A 284 -29.33 1.15 -15.69
N LYS A 285 -29.57 2.11 -14.80
CA LYS A 285 -29.84 1.88 -13.38
C LYS A 285 -31.32 2.10 -13.11
N ALA A 286 -31.95 1.15 -12.42
CA ALA A 286 -33.34 1.28 -12.01
C ALA A 286 -33.50 2.34 -10.90
N LYS A 287 -34.48 3.22 -11.06
CA LYS A 287 -34.82 4.31 -10.12
C LYS A 287 -35.97 3.94 -9.18
N THR A 288 -36.79 2.98 -9.59
CA THR A 288 -38.01 2.53 -8.92
C THR A 288 -38.10 1.02 -8.99
N ASN A 289 -38.85 0.41 -8.08
CA ASN A 289 -39.19 -1.01 -8.19
C ASN A 289 -40.25 -1.18 -9.29
N HIS A 290 -39.98 -2.01 -10.30
CA HIS A 290 -40.88 -2.23 -11.44
C HIS A 290 -40.58 -3.54 -12.17
N GLN A 291 -41.46 -3.95 -13.09
CA GLN A 291 -41.31 -5.14 -13.93
C GLN A 291 -41.77 -4.81 -15.36
N GLY A 292 -41.13 -5.40 -16.36
CA GLY A 292 -41.60 -5.36 -17.75
C GLY A 292 -41.47 -4.02 -18.49
N VAL A 293 -40.82 -3.00 -17.89
CA VAL A 293 -40.53 -1.72 -18.55
C VAL A 293 -39.10 -1.72 -19.08
N GLU A 294 -38.92 -1.67 -20.41
CA GLU A 294 -37.60 -1.64 -21.05
C GLU A 294 -37.00 -0.21 -21.03
N PRO A 295 -35.72 -0.03 -20.68
CA PRO A 295 -35.02 1.23 -20.91
C PRO A 295 -34.88 1.55 -22.42
N PRO A 296 -34.89 2.84 -22.83
CA PRO A 296 -34.91 4.03 -21.98
C PRO A 296 -36.34 4.44 -21.59
N ASP A 297 -36.59 4.50 -20.29
CA ASP A 297 -37.78 5.13 -19.70
C ASP A 297 -37.32 6.00 -18.52
N SER A 298 -37.56 7.30 -18.56
CA SER A 298 -36.98 8.25 -17.58
C SER A 298 -37.63 8.20 -16.20
N THR A 299 -38.80 7.56 -16.09
CA THR A 299 -39.49 7.33 -14.83
C THR A 299 -38.81 6.20 -14.06
N ASN A 300 -38.54 5.07 -14.72
CA ASN A 300 -38.05 3.86 -14.08
C ASN A 300 -36.54 3.62 -14.23
N TRP A 301 -35.90 4.23 -15.22
CA TRP A 301 -34.49 4.04 -15.53
C TRP A 301 -33.73 5.37 -15.63
N GLU A 302 -32.46 5.36 -15.20
CA GLU A 302 -31.48 6.39 -15.57
C GLU A 302 -30.30 5.76 -16.30
N LEU A 303 -29.69 6.54 -17.19
CA LEU A 303 -28.46 6.15 -17.86
C LEU A 303 -27.34 6.05 -16.81
N PHE A 304 -26.71 4.87 -16.73
CA PHE A 304 -25.60 4.65 -15.80
C PHE A 304 -24.24 4.83 -16.50
N THR A 305 -24.03 4.15 -17.63
CA THR A 305 -22.85 4.37 -18.47
C THR A 305 -23.18 4.17 -19.95
N GLU A 306 -22.62 5.03 -20.80
CA GLU A 306 -22.62 4.86 -22.25
C GLU A 306 -21.45 3.94 -22.64
N SER A 307 -21.72 2.87 -23.38
CA SER A 307 -20.67 2.09 -24.05
C SER A 307 -20.59 2.46 -25.52
N PHE A 308 -19.43 2.23 -26.13
CA PHE A 308 -19.23 2.27 -27.58
C PHE A 308 -19.30 0.86 -28.17
N SER A 309 -19.92 0.70 -29.34
CA SER A 309 -19.95 -0.57 -30.06
C SER A 309 -19.13 -0.48 -31.35
N TRP A 310 -18.02 -1.20 -31.42
CA TRP A 310 -17.21 -1.28 -32.63
C TRP A 310 -17.89 -2.13 -33.71
N LYS A 311 -18.10 -1.55 -34.90
CA LYS A 311 -18.73 -2.23 -36.05
C LYS A 311 -17.74 -2.65 -37.15
N GLY A 312 -16.46 -2.33 -37.00
CA GLY A 312 -15.46 -2.57 -38.04
C GLY A 312 -15.42 -1.46 -39.09
N ASP A 313 -15.00 -1.83 -40.31
CA ASP A 313 -15.02 -0.91 -41.44
C ASP A 313 -16.48 -0.53 -41.79
N TRP A 314 -16.68 0.71 -42.23
CA TRP A 314 -17.99 1.22 -42.59
C TRP A 314 -18.55 0.43 -43.79
N ASP A 315 -19.82 0.02 -43.68
CA ASP A 315 -20.53 -0.72 -44.71
C ASP A 315 -21.93 -0.14 -44.88
N VAL A 316 -22.36 0.06 -46.12
CA VAL A 316 -23.65 0.67 -46.48
C VAL A 316 -24.85 -0.14 -45.97
N GLY A 317 -24.72 -1.46 -45.82
CA GLY A 317 -25.76 -2.38 -45.39
C GLY A 317 -25.93 -2.50 -43.87
N ILE A 318 -25.01 -1.95 -43.07
CA ILE A 318 -25.10 -2.00 -41.61
C ILE A 318 -26.03 -0.90 -41.09
N ALA A 319 -26.96 -1.28 -40.21
CA ALA A 319 -27.76 -0.34 -39.43
C ALA A 319 -26.97 0.10 -38.19
N TYR A 320 -26.48 1.34 -38.21
CA TYR A 320 -25.72 1.95 -37.13
C TYR A 320 -26.67 2.60 -36.12
N LYS A 321 -26.45 2.35 -34.83
CA LYS A 321 -27.13 2.99 -33.70
C LYS A 321 -26.27 4.14 -33.14
N LYS A 322 -26.88 5.06 -32.40
CA LYS A 322 -26.15 6.09 -31.66
C LYS A 322 -25.08 5.40 -30.77
N ASN A 323 -23.88 5.96 -30.75
CA ASN A 323 -22.68 5.45 -30.08
C ASN A 323 -21.98 4.24 -30.73
N ASP A 324 -22.43 3.79 -31.90
CA ASP A 324 -21.63 2.88 -32.72
C ASP A 324 -20.38 3.59 -33.25
N LEU A 325 -19.27 2.85 -33.26
CA LEU A 325 -18.01 3.26 -33.89
C LEU A 325 -17.82 2.49 -35.20
N ALA A 326 -17.55 3.21 -36.29
CA ALA A 326 -17.24 2.64 -37.59
C ALA A 326 -15.99 3.31 -38.17
N LYS A 327 -15.19 2.53 -38.88
CA LYS A 327 -13.97 3.02 -39.53
C LYS A 327 -14.22 3.32 -40.99
N LEU A 328 -13.86 4.51 -41.44
CA LEU A 328 -13.85 4.83 -42.88
C LEU A 328 -12.44 5.27 -43.27
N ASN A 329 -11.79 4.46 -44.10
CA ASN A 329 -10.36 4.56 -44.41
C ASN A 329 -9.51 4.38 -43.15
N ALA A 330 -8.80 5.40 -42.65
CA ALA A 330 -8.06 5.33 -41.38
C ALA A 330 -8.81 5.94 -40.19
N ASP A 331 -9.81 6.78 -40.44
CA ASP A 331 -10.49 7.50 -39.38
C ASP A 331 -11.60 6.65 -38.76
N VAL A 332 -11.79 6.82 -37.45
CA VAL A 332 -12.90 6.24 -36.71
C VAL A 332 -13.95 7.31 -36.45
N TYR A 333 -15.20 6.98 -36.72
CA TYR A 333 -16.35 7.85 -36.58
C TYR A 333 -17.34 7.29 -35.56
N LEU A 334 -17.89 8.19 -34.75
CA LEU A 334 -18.98 7.94 -33.81
C LEU A 334 -20.32 8.29 -34.44
N CYS A 335 -21.22 7.32 -34.48
CA CYS A 335 -22.59 7.52 -34.95
C CYS A 335 -23.39 8.33 -33.91
N LYS A 336 -23.99 9.45 -34.35
CA LYS A 336 -24.78 10.35 -33.50
C LYS A 336 -26.27 10.04 -33.49
N VAL A 337 -26.78 9.54 -34.62
CA VAL A 337 -28.19 9.30 -34.86
C VAL A 337 -28.33 7.96 -35.57
N ALA A 338 -29.24 7.12 -35.11
CA ALA A 338 -29.44 5.80 -35.69
C ALA A 338 -29.87 5.91 -37.18
N HIS A 339 -29.22 5.16 -38.06
CA HIS A 339 -29.46 5.20 -39.51
C HIS A 339 -28.91 3.95 -40.23
N THR A 340 -29.21 3.84 -41.52
CA THR A 340 -28.63 2.84 -42.43
C THR A 340 -28.14 3.56 -43.69
N GLY A 341 -26.93 3.22 -44.16
CA GLY A 341 -26.41 3.67 -45.46
C GLY A 341 -25.87 5.11 -45.55
N SER A 342 -25.82 5.89 -44.46
CA SER A 342 -25.14 7.20 -44.48
C SER A 342 -23.64 7.03 -44.26
N GLU A 343 -22.84 7.39 -45.26
CA GLU A 343 -21.36 7.37 -45.15
C GLU A 343 -20.84 8.54 -44.29
N PRO A 344 -19.87 8.32 -43.39
CA PRO A 344 -19.05 9.39 -42.83
C PRO A 344 -18.27 10.15 -43.93
N PRO A 345 -17.87 11.42 -43.76
CA PRO A 345 -17.98 12.28 -42.57
C PRO A 345 -19.25 13.15 -42.59
N ASN A 346 -20.42 12.60 -42.94
CA ASN A 346 -21.68 13.34 -42.86
C ASN A 346 -21.91 13.87 -41.43
N ALA A 347 -21.83 15.19 -41.26
CA ALA A 347 -21.89 15.86 -39.96
C ALA A 347 -23.26 15.76 -39.26
N THR A 348 -24.33 15.31 -39.92
CA THR A 348 -25.60 15.03 -39.25
C THR A 348 -25.54 13.71 -38.50
N ASN A 349 -25.00 12.67 -39.15
CA ASN A 349 -25.05 11.29 -38.66
C ASN A 349 -23.79 10.85 -37.93
N TRP A 350 -22.65 11.50 -38.21
CA TRP A 350 -21.33 11.08 -37.71
C TRP A 350 -20.57 12.25 -37.08
N THR A 351 -19.72 11.93 -36.12
CA THR A 351 -18.67 12.80 -35.59
C THR A 351 -17.36 12.05 -35.65
N LEU A 352 -16.27 12.73 -36.02
CA LEU A 352 -14.93 12.16 -35.97
C LEU A 352 -14.59 11.81 -34.51
N PHE A 353 -14.28 10.54 -34.25
CA PHE A 353 -13.89 10.04 -32.93
C PHE A 353 -12.37 9.99 -32.79
N SER A 354 -11.68 9.50 -33.82
CA SER A 354 -10.22 9.46 -33.87
C SER A 354 -9.75 9.61 -35.32
N ALA A 355 -8.73 10.46 -35.53
CA ALA A 355 -8.08 10.62 -36.81
C ALA A 355 -6.83 9.76 -36.90
N ALA A 356 -6.61 9.08 -38.02
CA ALA A 356 -5.36 8.34 -38.25
C ALA A 356 -4.85 8.54 -39.68
N LEU A 357 -3.58 8.17 -39.91
CA LEU A 357 -2.95 8.25 -41.23
C LEU A 357 -3.24 6.98 -42.02
N TYR A 358 -3.55 7.12 -43.30
CA TYR A 358 -3.81 5.99 -44.20
C TYR A 358 -2.70 5.86 -45.23
N ASP A 359 -1.88 4.82 -45.16
CA ASP A 359 -0.78 4.62 -46.12
C ASP A 359 -1.31 4.15 -47.49
N ARG A 360 -1.19 5.03 -48.47
CA ARG A 360 -1.52 4.81 -49.89
C ARG A 360 -0.34 4.29 -50.70
N SER A 361 0.79 3.98 -50.06
CA SER A 361 2.04 3.58 -50.73
C SER A 361 2.57 4.71 -51.62
N ASN A 362 3.20 4.40 -52.76
CA ASN A 362 3.78 5.41 -53.64
C ASN A 362 2.71 6.32 -54.26
N TRP A 363 3.01 7.61 -54.39
CA TRP A 363 2.13 8.55 -55.09
C TRP A 363 1.95 8.16 -56.56
N ALA A 364 0.74 8.30 -57.08
CA ALA A 364 0.37 8.03 -58.46
C ALA A 364 -0.58 9.10 -59.00
N ASN A 365 -0.26 9.64 -60.18
CA ASN A 365 -1.11 10.61 -60.86
C ASN A 365 -2.46 9.98 -61.28
N GLY A 366 -3.52 10.79 -61.36
CA GLY A 366 -4.89 10.33 -61.62
C GLY A 366 -5.60 9.68 -60.42
N THR A 367 -5.00 9.68 -59.23
CA THR A 367 -5.57 9.06 -58.03
C THR A 367 -6.34 10.07 -57.19
N ASP A 368 -7.50 9.66 -56.67
CA ASP A 368 -8.21 10.40 -55.63
C ASP A 368 -7.55 10.18 -54.28
N TYR A 369 -7.08 11.27 -53.68
CA TYR A 369 -6.50 11.29 -52.34
C TYR A 369 -7.42 12.02 -51.38
N LYS A 370 -7.73 11.37 -50.27
CA LYS A 370 -8.51 11.96 -49.17
C LYS A 370 -7.57 12.60 -48.16
N LYS A 371 -8.06 13.60 -47.44
CA LYS A 371 -7.32 14.21 -46.32
C LYS A 371 -6.79 13.12 -45.37
N ASN A 372 -5.54 13.25 -44.93
CA ASN A 372 -4.78 12.31 -44.09
C ASN A 372 -4.31 11.01 -44.76
N ASP A 373 -4.59 10.80 -46.04
CA ASP A 373 -3.83 9.83 -46.84
C ASP A 373 -2.35 10.19 -46.78
N THR A 374 -1.48 9.20 -46.62
CA THR A 374 -0.04 9.36 -46.73
C THR A 374 0.48 8.65 -47.97
N VAL A 375 1.41 9.29 -48.67
CA VAL A 375 2.09 8.71 -49.83
C VAL A 375 3.59 8.78 -49.64
N GLN A 376 4.28 7.83 -50.27
CA GLN A 376 5.72 7.91 -50.51
C GLN A 376 5.98 8.56 -51.87
N HIS A 377 6.91 9.52 -51.92
CA HIS A 377 7.39 10.09 -53.15
C HIS A 377 8.89 10.37 -53.03
N LEU A 378 9.69 9.71 -53.88
CA LEU A 378 11.14 9.86 -53.95
C LEU A 378 11.80 9.82 -52.55
N GLY A 379 11.58 8.74 -51.80
CA GLY A 379 12.18 8.53 -50.48
C GLY A 379 11.63 9.41 -49.35
N GLN A 380 10.60 10.21 -49.60
CA GLN A 380 9.98 11.10 -48.62
C GLN A 380 8.52 10.71 -48.38
N THR A 381 7.98 11.07 -47.22
CA THR A 381 6.58 10.80 -46.86
C THR A 381 5.79 12.09 -46.77
N TYR A 382 4.64 12.11 -47.45
CA TYR A 382 3.74 13.25 -47.49
C TYR A 382 2.37 12.85 -47.02
N ARG A 383 1.68 13.76 -46.33
CA ARG A 383 0.29 13.63 -45.94
C ARG A 383 -0.58 14.56 -46.77
N CYS A 384 -1.63 14.04 -47.36
CA CYS A 384 -2.65 14.81 -48.05
C CYS A 384 -3.34 15.75 -47.05
N PHE A 385 -3.23 17.05 -47.29
CA PHE A 385 -3.80 18.09 -46.46
C PHE A 385 -5.23 18.45 -46.86
N THR A 386 -5.50 18.40 -48.17
CA THR A 386 -6.78 18.73 -48.79
C THR A 386 -7.17 17.63 -49.77
N THR A 387 -8.38 17.09 -49.64
CA THR A 387 -8.91 16.07 -50.56
C THR A 387 -8.89 16.60 -52.00
N HIS A 388 -8.32 15.84 -52.92
CA HIS A 388 -8.17 16.20 -54.33
C HIS A 388 -7.97 14.96 -55.22
N THR A 389 -8.17 15.12 -56.52
CA THR A 389 -7.72 14.17 -57.55
C THR A 389 -6.40 14.69 -58.10
N SER A 390 -5.32 13.91 -57.99
CA SER A 390 -4.04 14.30 -58.60
C SER A 390 -4.19 14.35 -60.12
N THR A 391 -3.94 15.51 -60.73
CA THR A 391 -4.03 15.72 -62.19
C THR A 391 -2.78 16.39 -62.76
N SER A 392 -1.86 16.79 -61.89
CA SER A 392 -0.65 17.53 -62.23
C SER A 392 0.60 16.81 -61.72
N SER A 393 1.77 17.42 -61.86
CA SER A 393 3.00 16.85 -61.28
C SER A 393 2.93 16.86 -59.75
N PHE A 394 3.60 15.91 -59.09
CA PHE A 394 3.62 15.88 -57.62
C PHE A 394 4.17 17.19 -57.02
N LEU A 395 5.18 17.80 -57.64
CA LEU A 395 5.73 19.07 -57.19
C LEU A 395 4.69 20.20 -57.28
N THR A 396 3.91 20.25 -58.36
CA THR A 396 2.82 21.21 -58.53
C THR A 396 1.72 21.02 -57.48
N ASP A 397 1.30 19.78 -57.23
CA ASP A 397 0.32 19.47 -56.19
C ASP A 397 0.84 19.83 -54.79
N TYR A 398 2.14 19.65 -54.55
CA TYR A 398 2.79 19.91 -53.27
C TYR A 398 3.02 21.41 -53.01
N THR A 399 3.76 22.12 -53.88
CA THR A 399 4.17 23.51 -53.63
C THR A 399 3.24 24.54 -54.25
N GLY A 400 2.57 24.21 -55.35
CA GLY A 400 1.64 25.13 -56.04
C GLY A 400 0.25 25.09 -55.42
N SER A 401 -0.35 23.90 -55.35
CA SER A 401 -1.73 23.70 -54.87
C SER A 401 -1.84 23.51 -53.36
N ASN A 402 -0.71 23.29 -52.65
CA ASN A 402 -0.67 23.00 -51.21
C ASN A 402 -1.55 21.80 -50.80
N TYR A 403 -1.65 20.81 -51.66
CA TYR A 403 -2.42 19.59 -51.38
C TYR A 403 -1.69 18.63 -50.45
N TRP A 404 -0.36 18.74 -50.34
CA TRP A 404 0.47 17.83 -49.58
C TRP A 404 1.27 18.57 -48.51
N VAL A 405 1.48 17.92 -47.37
CA VAL A 405 2.39 18.35 -46.32
C VAL A 405 3.46 17.28 -46.17
N ARG A 406 4.74 17.66 -46.29
CA ARG A 406 5.86 16.77 -46.00
C ARG A 406 5.87 16.46 -44.50
N ILE A 407 5.73 15.19 -44.15
CA ILE A 407 5.72 14.73 -42.74
C ILE A 407 6.98 13.95 -42.36
N SER A 408 7.73 13.47 -43.34
CA SER A 408 9.06 12.89 -43.14
C SER A 408 9.95 13.20 -44.32
N SER A 409 11.19 13.62 -44.04
CA SER A 409 12.20 13.90 -45.06
C SER A 409 13.20 12.75 -45.12
N GLY A 410 13.33 12.13 -46.29
CA GLY A 410 14.41 11.21 -46.61
C GLY A 410 15.30 11.77 -47.74
N GLN A 411 16.28 10.98 -48.17
CA GLN A 411 17.12 11.27 -49.34
C GLN A 411 16.77 10.31 -50.47
N PHE A 412 16.91 10.77 -51.71
CA PHE A 412 16.70 9.91 -52.87
C PHE A 412 17.73 10.21 -53.96
N TYR A 413 18.44 9.19 -54.42
CA TYR A 413 19.43 9.34 -55.47
C TYR A 413 18.75 9.37 -56.84
N ARG A 414 18.82 10.53 -57.49
CA ARG A 414 18.17 10.84 -58.78
C ARG A 414 19.02 10.47 -59.99
N GLY A 415 20.26 10.05 -59.79
CA GLY A 415 21.22 9.82 -60.88
C GLY A 415 21.98 11.10 -61.25
N GLY A 416 22.23 11.32 -62.54
CA GLY A 416 22.85 12.55 -63.04
C GLY A 416 21.91 13.75 -62.98
N TYR A 417 22.45 14.96 -62.85
CA TYR A 417 21.69 16.20 -63.00
C TYR A 417 21.04 16.29 -64.40
N SER A 418 19.80 16.76 -64.46
CA SER A 418 19.06 17.06 -65.69
C SER A 418 18.28 18.36 -65.53
N ASP A 419 18.25 19.16 -66.59
CA ASP A 419 17.39 20.35 -66.67
C ASP A 419 15.90 19.95 -66.77
N SER A 420 14.99 20.90 -66.55
CA SER A 420 13.53 20.74 -66.61
C SER A 420 13.00 19.59 -65.76
N THR A 421 13.67 19.29 -64.64
CA THR A 421 13.40 18.16 -63.77
C THR A 421 12.94 18.65 -62.40
N ALA A 422 11.80 18.14 -61.93
CA ALA A 422 11.34 18.42 -60.57
C ALA A 422 12.26 17.75 -59.55
N TYR A 423 12.97 18.53 -58.75
CA TYR A 423 13.81 18.09 -57.65
C TYR A 423 13.19 18.48 -56.32
N PHE A 424 13.21 17.54 -55.38
CA PHE A 424 12.72 17.73 -54.02
C PHE A 424 13.88 17.89 -53.08
N LYS A 425 13.68 18.66 -52.01
CA LYS A 425 14.68 18.83 -50.96
C LYS A 425 15.22 17.45 -50.54
N ASN A 426 16.54 17.38 -50.38
CA ASN A 426 17.36 16.20 -50.09
C ASN A 426 17.52 15.19 -51.24
N ASP A 427 17.03 15.49 -52.44
CA ASP A 427 17.41 14.71 -53.62
C ASP A 427 18.91 14.81 -53.87
N LEU A 428 19.51 13.68 -54.22
CA LEU A 428 20.93 13.56 -54.50
C LEU A 428 21.16 13.41 -56.00
N VAL A 429 22.05 14.22 -56.56
CA VAL A 429 22.44 14.13 -57.99
C VAL A 429 23.95 14.11 -58.15
N THR A 430 24.41 13.47 -59.23
CA THR A 430 25.79 13.55 -59.68
C THR A 430 25.97 14.49 -60.85
N SER A 431 27.13 15.14 -60.92
CA SER A 431 27.53 15.98 -62.06
C SER A 431 29.05 15.89 -62.29
N GLY A 432 29.49 16.24 -63.51
CA GLY A 432 30.88 16.13 -63.95
C GLY A 432 31.13 14.94 -64.88
N THR A 433 32.41 14.58 -65.07
CA THR A 433 32.81 13.46 -65.94
C THR A 433 33.42 12.34 -65.09
N ALA A 434 33.02 11.10 -65.35
CA ALA A 434 33.62 9.94 -64.69
C ALA A 434 35.14 9.88 -64.96
N PRO A 435 35.97 9.40 -63.99
CA PRO A 435 35.59 8.82 -62.71
C PRO A 435 35.35 9.85 -61.57
N ASN A 436 35.53 11.14 -61.84
CA ASN A 436 35.51 12.20 -60.83
C ASN A 436 34.17 12.96 -60.84
N LEU A 437 33.09 12.27 -60.48
CA LEU A 437 31.79 12.93 -60.32
C LEU A 437 31.71 13.64 -58.96
N ASN A 438 31.04 14.78 -58.94
CA ASN A 438 30.63 15.47 -57.72
C ASN A 438 29.25 14.99 -57.30
N LEU A 439 29.00 14.88 -56.00
CA LEU A 439 27.65 14.65 -55.45
C LEU A 439 27.11 15.96 -54.89
N TYR A 440 25.90 16.29 -55.32
CA TYR A 440 25.14 17.43 -54.83
C TYR A 440 23.86 16.95 -54.15
N MET A 441 23.44 17.70 -53.14
CA MET A 441 22.14 17.58 -52.50
C MET A 441 21.30 18.81 -52.84
N ASN A 442 20.09 18.58 -53.31
CA ASN A 442 19.12 19.65 -53.50
C ASN A 442 18.64 20.16 -52.14
N ILE A 443 18.61 21.47 -51.94
CA ILE A 443 18.19 22.10 -50.67
C ILE A 443 16.81 22.76 -50.76
N ASN A 444 16.28 22.97 -51.97
CA ASN A 444 14.98 23.61 -52.21
C ASN A 444 14.09 22.77 -53.13
N ASP A 445 12.80 22.68 -52.84
CA ASP A 445 11.82 22.07 -53.75
C ASP A 445 11.62 22.96 -54.98
N HIS A 446 12.03 22.51 -56.17
CA HIS A 446 11.97 23.31 -57.39
C HIS A 446 12.01 22.45 -58.66
N THR A 447 11.66 23.05 -59.80
CA THR A 447 11.95 22.47 -61.13
C THR A 447 13.23 23.11 -61.64
N SER A 448 14.24 22.31 -62.00
CA SER A 448 15.49 22.84 -62.56
C SER A 448 15.23 23.62 -63.85
N ASN A 449 15.98 24.70 -64.03
CA ASN A 449 15.86 25.62 -65.18
C ASN A 449 17.22 26.12 -65.70
N GLY A 450 18.30 25.38 -65.40
CA GLY A 450 19.66 25.63 -65.88
C GLY A 450 20.21 24.40 -66.61
N SER A 451 21.05 24.63 -67.63
CA SER A 451 21.71 23.56 -68.37
C SER A 451 22.78 22.84 -67.54
N ALA A 452 23.29 23.47 -66.48
CA ALA A 452 24.21 22.87 -65.51
C ALA A 452 23.88 23.28 -64.07
N ILE A 453 24.23 22.39 -63.13
CA ILE A 453 24.05 22.62 -61.67
C ILE A 453 24.82 23.83 -61.11
N THR A 454 25.81 24.31 -61.87
CA THR A 454 26.63 25.49 -61.55
C THR A 454 26.07 26.79 -62.14
N ASP A 455 24.96 26.73 -62.87
CA ASP A 455 24.35 27.92 -63.48
C ASP A 455 23.78 28.83 -62.40
N ALA A 456 23.80 30.15 -62.63
CA ALA A 456 23.38 31.14 -61.64
C ALA A 456 21.93 30.96 -61.15
N THR A 457 21.06 30.35 -61.97
CA THR A 457 19.67 30.03 -61.60
C THR A 457 19.55 28.79 -60.71
N GLU A 458 20.58 27.93 -60.69
CA GLU A 458 20.60 26.65 -60.00
C GLU A 458 21.44 26.69 -58.72
N VAL A 459 22.56 27.43 -58.68
CA VAL A 459 23.54 27.35 -57.58
C VAL A 459 22.95 27.54 -56.18
N ALA A 460 21.85 28.29 -56.03
CA ALA A 460 21.18 28.52 -54.75
C ALA A 460 20.34 27.32 -54.28
N ASN A 461 20.07 26.34 -55.15
CA ASN A 461 19.28 25.15 -54.85
C ASN A 461 20.14 23.93 -54.52
N TRP A 462 21.46 24.00 -54.64
CA TRP A 462 22.33 22.83 -54.52
C TRP A 462 23.45 23.04 -53.50
N ALA A 463 23.64 22.05 -52.63
CA ALA A 463 24.79 21.94 -51.74
C ALA A 463 25.73 20.83 -52.23
N VAL A 464 27.02 21.14 -52.41
CA VAL A 464 28.03 20.11 -52.70
C VAL A 464 28.24 19.26 -51.45
N LEU A 465 28.06 17.95 -51.57
CA LEU A 465 28.38 17.00 -50.50
C LEU A 465 29.76 16.37 -50.69
N ILE A 466 30.11 16.01 -51.93
CA ILE A 466 31.39 15.41 -52.28
C ILE A 466 31.93 16.08 -53.53
N SER A 467 33.18 16.55 -53.46
CA SER A 467 33.90 17.13 -54.59
C SER A 467 34.98 16.13 -55.06
N GLY A 468 34.84 15.63 -56.29
CA GLY A 468 35.93 15.03 -57.05
C GLY A 468 36.15 13.51 -57.01
N GLN A 469 35.34 12.69 -56.31
CA GLN A 469 35.48 11.21 -56.34
C GLN A 469 34.16 10.44 -56.03
N TRP A 470 33.07 10.72 -56.74
CA TRP A 470 31.90 9.84 -56.71
C TRP A 470 32.00 8.77 -57.80
N THR A 471 32.23 7.51 -57.41
CA THR A 471 32.28 6.35 -58.33
C THR A 471 31.03 5.48 -58.16
N THR A 472 30.42 5.05 -59.26
CA THR A 472 29.11 4.36 -59.31
C THR A 472 29.16 2.87 -58.89
N THR A 473 30.12 2.45 -58.08
CA THR A 473 30.25 1.05 -57.67
C THR A 473 29.05 0.58 -56.82
N SER A 474 28.63 -0.67 -57.00
CA SER A 474 27.44 -1.27 -56.35
C SER A 474 27.47 -1.28 -54.82
N THR A 475 28.62 -1.03 -54.22
CA THR A 475 28.86 -0.94 -52.76
C THR A 475 28.25 0.31 -52.12
N ILE A 476 28.06 1.41 -52.87
CA ILE A 476 27.52 2.67 -52.32
C ILE A 476 25.99 2.68 -52.28
N VAL A 477 25.31 1.94 -53.14
CA VAL A 477 23.84 1.81 -53.15
C VAL A 477 23.31 1.13 -51.87
N GLN A 478 24.18 0.46 -51.10
CA GLN A 478 23.86 -0.24 -49.85
C GLN A 478 24.15 0.56 -48.56
N GLN A 479 24.86 1.69 -48.62
CA GLN A 479 25.23 2.46 -47.42
C GLN A 479 24.47 3.80 -47.38
N SER A 480 23.60 3.96 -46.39
CA SER A 480 22.80 5.17 -46.17
C SER A 480 23.70 6.36 -45.82
N PHE A 481 23.68 7.43 -46.63
CA PHE A 481 24.37 8.68 -46.31
C PHE A 481 23.60 9.46 -45.24
N PHE A 482 23.96 9.30 -43.97
CA PHE A 482 23.52 10.21 -42.93
C PHE A 482 24.35 11.51 -43.01
N TYR A 483 23.77 12.59 -43.52
CA TYR A 483 24.20 13.94 -43.18
C TYR A 483 23.06 14.61 -42.41
N GLY A 484 23.14 14.53 -41.08
CA GLY A 484 22.32 15.33 -40.19
C GLY A 484 23.07 16.60 -39.83
N VAL A 485 22.57 17.77 -40.24
CA VAL A 485 22.89 19.00 -39.53
C VAL A 485 21.82 19.16 -38.47
N MET A 486 22.16 18.86 -37.23
CA MET A 486 21.35 19.28 -36.09
C MET A 486 21.44 20.81 -36.00
N ASN A 487 20.32 21.49 -36.18
CA ASN A 487 20.10 22.85 -35.69
C ASN A 487 19.05 22.79 -34.59
#